data_AF-A0A7S1WH24-F1
#
_entry.id   AF-A0A7S1WH24-F1
#
_cell.length_a   1.000
_cell.length_b   1.000
_cell.length_c   1.000
_cell.angle_alpha   90.00
_cell.angle_beta   90.00
_cell.angle_gamma   90.00
#
_symmetry.space_group_name_H-M   'P 1'
#
loop_
_entity.id
_entity.type
_entity.pdbx_description
1 polymer ?
#
loop_
_entity_poly.entity_id
_entity_poly.type
_entity_poly.pdbx_seq_one_letter_code
_entity_poly.pdbx_strand_id
1 'polypeptide(L)'
;EGDEVKIGATVTWSRFTEFVQGYASSGKAPNSKALEELASRTASIAGAQVRNLGTIGGNIAITRNKGFLSDWVPPLAALGARVVGYDGSGYAIEEPLLAFVQSSEPFAGLITEVVMPLPGRQVVFKSFRVAKRSRMAHALVNAGIAASVSGGKLSHVSVVLGAVDPKP
;
A
#
# COMPACT_ATOMS: atom_id res chain seq x y z
N GLU A 1 15.17 -1.58 -16.56
CA GLU A 1 14.30 -0.39 -16.66
C GLU A 1 13.14 -0.61 -15.71
N GLY A 2 13.16 -0.07 -14.49
CA GLY A 2 12.14 -0.46 -13.52
C GLY A 2 12.45 0.03 -12.12
N ASP A 3 12.15 1.30 -11.88
CA ASP A 3 12.19 1.90 -10.54
C ASP A 3 10.82 1.84 -9.85
N GLU A 4 9.84 1.19 -10.47
CA GLU A 4 8.46 1.07 -9.97
C GLU A 4 7.83 -0.27 -10.37
N VAL A 5 6.80 -0.66 -9.62
CA VAL A 5 5.92 -1.80 -9.90
C VAL A 5 4.54 -1.28 -10.21
N LYS A 6 4.00 -1.68 -11.37
CA LYS A 6 2.62 -1.42 -11.76
C LYS A 6 1.74 -2.60 -11.37
N ILE A 7 0.69 -2.34 -10.62
CA ILE A 7 -0.17 -3.35 -10.02
C ILE A 7 -1.59 -3.13 -10.50
N GLY A 8 -2.11 -4.04 -11.34
CA GLY A 8 -3.48 -3.94 -11.82
C GLY A 8 -4.50 -3.94 -10.67
N ALA A 9 -5.55 -3.13 -10.78
CA ALA A 9 -6.56 -2.96 -9.73
C ALA A 9 -7.30 -4.26 -9.35
N THR A 10 -7.38 -5.22 -10.27
CA THR A 10 -8.01 -6.53 -10.07
C THR A 10 -7.08 -7.57 -9.46
N VAL A 11 -5.80 -7.25 -9.24
CA VAL A 11 -4.86 -8.16 -8.58
C VAL A 11 -5.33 -8.42 -7.16
N THR A 12 -5.38 -9.70 -6.79
CA THR A 12 -5.78 -10.15 -5.46
C THR A 12 -4.63 -9.99 -4.47
N TRP A 13 -4.95 -9.90 -3.18
CA TRP A 13 -3.93 -9.82 -2.13
C TRP A 13 -2.97 -10.99 -2.12
N SER A 14 -3.46 -12.21 -2.40
CA SER A 14 -2.61 -13.40 -2.45
C SER A 14 -1.60 -13.31 -3.59
N ARG A 15 -2.06 -12.98 -4.81
CA ARG A 15 -1.18 -12.83 -5.97
C ARG A 15 -0.14 -11.72 -5.77
N PHE A 16 -0.55 -10.61 -5.18
CA PHE A 16 0.37 -9.52 -4.87
C PHE A 16 1.42 -9.93 -3.81
N THR A 17 1.00 -10.63 -2.75
CA THR A 17 1.91 -11.15 -1.71
C THR A 17 2.96 -12.08 -2.30
N GLU A 18 2.53 -13.04 -3.14
CA GLU A 18 3.42 -13.97 -3.84
C GLU A 18 4.42 -13.24 -4.73
N PHE A 19 3.96 -12.24 -5.48
CA PHE A 19 4.83 -11.40 -6.31
C PHE A 19 5.90 -10.68 -5.48
N VAL A 20 5.51 -9.97 -4.42
CA VAL A 20 6.46 -9.21 -3.60
C VAL A 20 7.47 -10.14 -2.92
N GLN A 21 7.01 -11.27 -2.37
CA GLN A 21 7.88 -12.25 -1.73
C GLN A 21 8.86 -12.89 -2.72
N GLY A 22 8.38 -13.26 -3.90
CA GLY A 22 9.21 -13.81 -4.98
C GLY A 22 10.24 -12.79 -5.47
N TYR A 23 9.83 -11.53 -5.64
CA TYR A 23 10.73 -10.47 -6.10
C TYR A 23 11.80 -10.13 -5.05
N ALA A 24 11.43 -10.06 -3.77
CA ALA A 24 12.37 -9.88 -2.67
C ALA A 24 13.46 -10.97 -2.64
N SER A 25 13.06 -12.22 -2.92
CA SER A 25 13.95 -13.39 -2.90
C SER A 25 14.76 -13.57 -4.20
N SER A 26 14.47 -12.80 -5.25
CA SER A 26 15.03 -13.01 -6.60
C SER A 26 16.50 -12.58 -6.75
N GLY A 27 17.06 -11.87 -5.77
CA GLY A 27 18.37 -11.21 -5.87
C GLY A 27 18.38 -9.97 -6.78
N LYS A 28 17.25 -9.65 -7.44
CA LYS A 28 17.10 -8.49 -8.34
C LYS A 28 16.44 -7.28 -7.67
N ALA A 29 15.87 -7.46 -6.48
CA ALA A 29 15.22 -6.37 -5.75
C ALA A 29 16.26 -5.32 -5.31
N PRO A 30 16.04 -4.01 -5.57
CA PRO A 30 16.93 -2.95 -5.09
C PRO A 30 17.07 -2.96 -3.57
N ASN A 31 16.01 -3.35 -2.86
CA ASN A 31 15.96 -3.43 -1.41
C ASN A 31 15.08 -4.62 -0.97
N SER A 32 15.68 -5.80 -0.83
CA SER A 32 14.96 -7.02 -0.42
C SER A 32 14.32 -6.88 0.96
N LYS A 33 14.99 -6.24 1.92
CA LYS A 33 14.49 -6.07 3.29
C LYS A 33 13.19 -5.27 3.34
N ALA A 34 13.10 -4.18 2.57
CA ALA A 34 11.87 -3.38 2.50
C ALA A 34 10.72 -4.18 1.88
N LEU A 35 11.01 -4.98 0.84
CA LEU A 35 10.00 -5.84 0.22
C LEU A 35 9.59 -7.03 1.09
N GLU A 36 10.51 -7.61 1.88
CA GLU A 36 10.20 -8.64 2.87
C GLU A 36 9.27 -8.11 3.97
N GLU A 37 9.51 -6.89 4.45
CA GLU A 37 8.62 -6.20 5.39
C GLU A 37 7.22 -6.01 4.79
N LEU A 38 7.15 -5.57 3.52
CA LEU A 38 5.90 -5.39 2.80
C LEU A 38 5.15 -6.72 2.61
N ALA A 39 5.84 -7.78 2.20
CA ALA A 39 5.27 -9.12 2.02
C ALA A 39 4.76 -9.72 3.33
N SER A 40 5.51 -9.54 4.43
CA SER A 40 5.08 -9.95 5.77
C SER A 40 3.78 -9.26 6.17
N ARG A 41 3.68 -7.95 5.87
CA ARG A 41 2.45 -7.18 6.13
C ARG A 41 1.27 -7.70 5.33
N THR A 42 1.41 -7.92 4.02
CA THR A 42 0.31 -8.41 3.17
C THR A 42 -0.14 -9.82 3.56
N ALA A 43 0.79 -10.70 3.92
CA ALA A 43 0.49 -12.05 4.39
C ALA A 43 -0.29 -12.08 5.73
N SER A 44 -0.30 -10.96 6.47
CA SER A 44 -1.05 -10.80 7.71
C SER A 44 -2.48 -10.27 7.52
N ILE A 45 -2.83 -9.78 6.32
CA ILE A 45 -4.15 -9.23 6.02
C ILE A 45 -5.18 -10.37 6.01
N ALA A 46 -6.17 -10.30 6.90
CA ALA A 46 -7.31 -11.21 6.94
C ALA A 46 -6.95 -12.73 6.86
N GLY A 47 -7.93 -13.56 6.49
CA GLY A 47 -7.75 -14.98 6.18
C GLY A 47 -7.43 -15.20 4.69
N ALA A 48 -6.99 -16.42 4.33
CA ALA A 48 -6.64 -16.76 2.95
C ALA A 48 -7.83 -16.59 1.98
N GLN A 49 -9.05 -16.92 2.42
CA GLN A 49 -10.28 -16.76 1.65
C GLN A 49 -10.49 -15.30 1.24
N VAL A 50 -10.36 -14.38 2.20
CA VAL A 50 -10.49 -12.94 1.93
C VAL A 50 -9.38 -12.46 1.01
N ARG A 51 -8.13 -12.91 1.19
CA ARG A 51 -7.01 -12.50 0.33
C ARG A 51 -7.10 -13.05 -1.10
N ASN A 52 -7.72 -14.21 -1.28
CA ASN A 52 -7.89 -14.85 -2.60
C ASN A 52 -8.95 -14.15 -3.45
N LEU A 53 -9.94 -13.48 -2.85
CA LEU A 53 -10.98 -12.74 -3.57
C LEU A 53 -10.80 -11.22 -3.52
N GLY A 54 -10.25 -10.69 -2.43
CA GLY A 54 -10.08 -9.25 -2.23
C GLY A 54 -9.02 -8.68 -3.16
N THR A 55 -9.39 -7.63 -3.90
CA THR A 55 -8.52 -6.96 -4.86
C THR A 55 -7.93 -5.67 -4.28
N ILE A 56 -6.79 -5.25 -4.84
CA ILE A 56 -6.10 -4.02 -4.45
C ILE A 56 -6.96 -2.79 -4.73
N GLY A 57 -7.51 -2.67 -5.94
CA GLY A 57 -8.38 -1.56 -6.31
C GLY A 57 -9.68 -1.54 -5.50
N GLY A 58 -10.26 -2.71 -5.21
CA GLY A 58 -11.45 -2.82 -4.37
C GLY A 58 -11.20 -2.33 -2.95
N ASN A 59 -10.06 -2.65 -2.35
CA ASN A 59 -9.67 -2.16 -1.04
C ASN A 59 -9.51 -0.63 -1.02
N ILE A 60 -8.85 -0.06 -2.02
CA ILE A 60 -8.65 1.39 -2.15
C ILE A 60 -10.01 2.08 -2.31
N ALA A 61 -10.89 1.55 -3.17
CA ALA A 61 -12.22 2.11 -3.40
C ALA A 61 -13.08 2.15 -2.13
N ILE A 62 -13.11 1.07 -1.32
CA ILE A 62 -13.85 1.09 -0.04
C ILE A 62 -13.16 1.94 1.03
N THR A 63 -11.83 2.11 0.97
CA THR A 63 -11.12 3.04 1.85
C THR A 63 -11.56 4.47 1.55
N ARG A 64 -11.53 4.85 0.27
CA ARG A 64 -11.96 6.17 -0.21
C ARG A 64 -13.44 6.44 0.06
N ASN A 65 -14.33 5.54 -0.38
CA ASN A 65 -15.77 5.81 -0.38
C ASN A 65 -16.50 5.44 0.92
N LYS A 66 -15.92 4.57 1.76
CA LYS A 66 -16.61 4.03 2.96
C LYS A 66 -15.82 4.21 4.25
N GLY A 67 -14.67 4.90 4.22
CA GLY A 67 -13.81 5.08 5.41
C GLY A 67 -13.31 3.74 5.98
N PHE A 68 -13.06 2.76 5.12
CA PHE A 68 -12.57 1.46 5.55
C PHE A 68 -11.15 1.58 6.13
N LEU A 69 -10.95 1.06 7.34
CA LEU A 69 -9.65 1.07 8.03
C LEU A 69 -8.68 0.07 7.37
N SER A 70 -8.03 0.51 6.31
CA SER A 70 -7.12 -0.31 5.52
C SER A 70 -5.79 -0.57 6.25
N ASP A 71 -5.37 -1.83 6.30
CA ASP A 71 -4.03 -2.25 6.72
C ASP A 71 -2.96 -2.06 5.64
N TRP A 72 -3.34 -1.55 4.47
CA TRP A 72 -2.49 -1.49 3.28
C TRP A 72 -2.23 -0.10 2.75
N VAL A 73 -3.22 0.79 2.83
CA VAL A 73 -3.06 2.16 2.35
C VAL A 73 -1.90 2.87 3.06
N PRO A 74 -1.75 2.81 4.40
CA PRO A 74 -0.61 3.45 5.07
C PRO A 74 0.78 2.97 4.61
N PRO A 75 1.09 1.66 4.55
CA PRO A 75 2.40 1.23 4.07
C PRO A 75 2.69 1.61 2.62
N LEU A 76 1.70 1.54 1.71
CA LEU A 76 1.93 1.96 0.33
C LEU A 76 2.06 3.47 0.16
N ALA A 77 1.22 4.24 0.84
CA ALA A 77 1.31 5.69 0.85
C ALA A 77 2.67 6.15 1.37
N ALA A 78 3.18 5.51 2.43
CA ALA A 78 4.51 5.78 2.96
C ALA A 78 5.63 5.52 1.94
N LEU A 79 5.47 4.50 1.08
CA LEU A 79 6.38 4.19 -0.02
C LEU A 79 6.18 5.06 -1.27
N GLY A 80 5.25 6.02 -1.25
CA GLY A 80 5.00 6.93 -2.36
C GLY A 80 4.16 6.32 -3.49
N ALA A 81 3.31 5.35 -3.19
CA ALA A 81 2.43 4.76 -4.19
C ALA A 81 1.43 5.79 -4.77
N ARG A 82 1.02 5.55 -6.01
CA ARG A 82 0.08 6.36 -6.78
C ARG A 82 -1.08 5.50 -7.28
N VAL A 83 -2.25 6.10 -7.40
CA VAL A 83 -3.44 5.51 -8.01
C VAL A 83 -3.56 6.07 -9.42
N VAL A 84 -3.76 5.18 -10.40
CA VAL A 84 -4.03 5.56 -11.78
C VAL A 84 -5.40 4.99 -12.16
N GLY A 85 -6.13 5.76 -12.96
CA GLY A 85 -7.47 5.38 -13.36
C GLY A 85 -8.15 6.45 -14.18
N TYR A 86 -9.47 6.48 -14.09
CA TYR A 86 -10.33 7.47 -14.72
C TYR A 86 -11.31 8.03 -13.69
N ASP A 87 -11.61 9.31 -13.74
CA ASP A 87 -12.66 9.92 -12.92
C ASP A 87 -14.07 9.60 -13.45
N GLY A 88 -15.11 10.15 -12.81
CA GLY A 88 -16.50 9.93 -13.19
C GLY A 88 -16.89 10.56 -14.54
N SER A 89 -16.05 11.44 -15.10
CA SER A 89 -16.22 12.04 -16.43
C SER A 89 -15.39 11.33 -17.50
N GLY A 90 -14.59 10.33 -17.12
CA GLY A 90 -13.74 9.55 -18.03
C GLY A 90 -12.37 10.19 -18.28
N TYR A 91 -11.98 11.23 -17.54
CA TYR A 91 -10.63 11.78 -17.63
C TYR A 91 -9.64 10.91 -16.88
N ALA A 92 -8.46 10.70 -17.47
CA ALA A 92 -7.39 9.96 -16.81
C ALA A 92 -6.90 10.70 -15.57
N ILE A 93 -6.71 9.96 -14.48
CA ILE A 93 -6.17 10.46 -13.23
C ILE A 93 -4.92 9.69 -12.84
N GLU A 94 -3.98 10.38 -12.23
CA GLU A 94 -2.80 9.82 -11.58
C GLU A 94 -2.49 10.65 -10.33
N GLU A 95 -2.78 10.08 -9.16
CA GLU A 95 -2.73 10.82 -7.89
C GLU A 95 -1.92 10.06 -6.84
N PRO A 96 -1.23 10.75 -5.91
CA PRO A 96 -0.67 10.11 -4.73
C PRO A 96 -1.77 9.34 -3.98
N LEU A 97 -1.49 8.07 -3.62
CA LEU A 97 -2.48 7.19 -3.01
C LEU A 97 -3.11 7.80 -1.76
N LEU A 98 -2.32 8.51 -0.94
CA LEU A 98 -2.80 9.16 0.27
C LEU A 98 -3.82 10.26 -0.06
N ALA A 99 -3.48 11.16 -0.98
CA ALA A 99 -4.38 12.24 -1.42
C ALA A 99 -5.67 11.65 -2.02
N PHE A 100 -5.52 10.60 -2.84
CA PHE A 100 -6.64 9.89 -3.45
C PHE A 100 -7.58 9.25 -2.43
N VAL A 101 -7.13 8.76 -1.27
CA VAL A 101 -8.05 8.22 -0.26
C VAL A 101 -8.59 9.29 0.70
N GLN A 102 -7.85 10.39 0.89
CA GLN A 102 -8.18 11.43 1.87
C GLN A 102 -9.26 12.41 1.40
N SER A 103 -9.33 12.73 0.10
CA SER A 103 -10.29 13.74 -0.37
C SER A 103 -11.75 13.40 -0.02
N SER A 104 -12.54 14.43 0.26
CA SER A 104 -13.90 14.37 0.79
C SER A 104 -14.91 13.81 -0.19
N GLU A 105 -14.69 14.06 -1.48
CA GLU A 105 -15.66 13.75 -2.52
C GLU A 105 -15.76 12.24 -2.78
N PRO A 106 -16.96 11.67 -2.87
CA PRO A 106 -17.11 10.28 -3.30
C PRO A 106 -16.45 10.06 -4.67
N PHE A 107 -15.60 9.04 -4.76
CA PHE A 107 -14.99 8.67 -6.03
C PHE A 107 -15.98 7.81 -6.84
N ALA A 108 -16.39 8.31 -8.00
CA ALA A 108 -17.33 7.67 -8.92
C ALA A 108 -16.67 7.21 -10.24
N GLY A 109 -15.34 7.07 -10.25
CA GLY A 109 -14.57 6.64 -11.41
C GLY A 109 -14.12 5.17 -11.35
N LEU A 110 -13.09 4.85 -12.14
CA LEU A 110 -12.49 3.52 -12.23
C LEU A 110 -11.01 3.58 -11.84
N ILE A 111 -10.61 2.79 -10.84
CA ILE A 111 -9.19 2.54 -10.53
C ILE A 111 -8.72 1.41 -11.46
N THR A 112 -7.67 1.65 -12.24
CA THR A 112 -7.12 0.66 -13.18
C THR A 112 -5.82 0.03 -12.66
N GLU A 113 -4.98 0.82 -11.98
CA GLU A 113 -3.72 0.35 -11.42
C GLU A 113 -3.29 1.15 -10.19
N VAL A 114 -2.37 0.55 -9.44
CA VAL A 114 -1.57 1.20 -8.40
C VAL A 114 -0.12 1.09 -8.81
N VAL A 115 0.57 2.22 -8.82
CA VAL A 115 1.99 2.30 -9.15
C VAL A 115 2.78 2.54 -7.88
N MET A 116 3.66 1.61 -7.53
CA MET A 116 4.47 1.68 -6.32
C MET A 116 5.96 1.83 -6.69
N PRO A 117 6.65 2.90 -6.26
CA PRO A 117 8.09 3.00 -6.39
C PRO A 117 8.79 1.83 -5.69
N LEU A 118 9.82 1.28 -6.31
CA LEU A 118 10.67 0.28 -5.67
C LEU A 118 11.58 0.98 -4.66
N PRO A 119 11.59 0.56 -3.39
CA PRO A 119 12.44 1.19 -2.39
C PRO A 119 13.92 1.06 -2.77
N GLY A 120 14.62 2.19 -2.86
CA GLY A 120 16.06 2.19 -3.11
C GLY A 120 16.85 1.55 -1.95
N ARG A 121 18.13 1.22 -2.19
CA ARG A 121 19.02 0.60 -1.18
C ARG A 121 19.16 1.40 0.12
N GLN A 122 19.04 2.72 0.04
CA GLN A 122 19.15 3.64 1.19
C GLN A 122 17.82 3.86 1.92
N VAL A 123 16.71 3.34 1.39
CA VAL A 123 15.40 3.50 2.01
C VAL A 123 15.26 2.48 3.14
N VAL A 124 14.92 2.97 4.33
CA VAL A 124 14.43 2.15 5.44
C VAL A 124 12.91 2.23 5.42
N PHE A 125 12.27 1.06 5.44
CA PHE A 125 10.81 0.95 5.48
C PHE A 125 10.40 0.02 6.63
N LYS A 126 9.36 0.44 7.37
CA LYS A 126 8.73 -0.33 8.45
C LYS A 126 7.22 -0.17 8.41
N SER A 127 6.51 -1.25 8.72
CA SER A 127 5.05 -1.21 8.88
C SER A 127 4.63 -1.80 10.21
N PHE A 128 3.71 -1.11 10.89
CA PHE A 128 3.21 -1.50 12.20
C PHE A 128 1.70 -1.71 12.17
N ARG A 129 1.22 -2.63 13.00
CA ARG A 129 -0.21 -2.91 13.19
C ARG A 129 -0.44 -3.44 14.59
N VAL A 130 -1.35 -2.79 15.31
CA VAL A 130 -1.86 -3.24 16.61
C VAL A 130 -3.31 -3.61 16.43
N ALA A 131 -3.71 -4.79 16.92
CA ALA A 131 -5.08 -5.28 16.85
C ALA A 131 -5.39 -6.16 18.06
N LYS A 132 -6.67 -6.38 18.36
CA LYS A 132 -7.10 -7.27 19.47
C LYS A 132 -6.59 -8.71 19.32
N ARG A 133 -6.30 -9.14 18.10
CA ARG A 133 -5.76 -10.46 17.75
C ARG A 133 -4.72 -10.31 16.64
N SER A 134 -3.76 -11.22 16.59
CA SER A 134 -2.67 -11.19 15.60
C SER A 134 -3.18 -11.26 14.15
N ARG A 135 -4.26 -12.00 13.89
CA ARG A 135 -4.91 -12.15 12.58
C ARG A 135 -6.44 -12.00 12.67
N MET A 136 -7.08 -11.75 11.53
CA MET A 136 -8.55 -11.69 11.38
C MET A 136 -9.23 -10.71 12.36
N ALA A 137 -8.62 -9.55 12.55
CA ALA A 137 -9.15 -8.47 13.37
C ALA A 137 -8.87 -7.13 12.70
N HIS A 138 -9.74 -6.14 12.89
CA HIS A 138 -9.44 -4.78 12.49
C HIS A 138 -8.28 -4.23 13.34
N ALA A 139 -7.44 -3.42 12.70
CA ALA A 139 -6.42 -2.67 13.43
C ALA A 139 -7.08 -1.65 14.37
N LEU A 140 -6.49 -1.50 15.55
CA LEU A 140 -6.71 -0.37 16.45
C LEU A 140 -5.88 0.83 15.98
N VAL A 141 -4.67 0.55 15.50
CA VAL A 141 -3.78 1.51 14.84
C VAL A 141 -2.86 0.73 13.90
N ASN A 142 -2.55 1.30 12.75
CA ASN A 142 -1.50 0.80 11.87
C ASN A 142 -0.68 1.98 11.31
N ALA A 143 0.48 1.67 10.74
CA ALA A 143 1.36 2.68 10.20
C ALA A 143 2.24 2.12 9.07
N GLY A 144 2.57 3.01 8.13
CA GLY A 144 3.68 2.88 7.19
C GLY A 144 4.70 3.98 7.46
N ILE A 145 5.98 3.62 7.55
CA ILE A 145 7.08 4.56 7.77
C ILE A 145 8.17 4.27 6.76
N ALA A 146 8.58 5.29 6.00
CA ALA A 146 9.69 5.22 5.06
C ALA A 146 10.61 6.44 5.23
N ALA A 147 11.92 6.25 5.07
CA ALA A 147 12.88 7.34 5.03
C ALA A 147 14.14 6.92 4.26
N SER A 148 14.76 7.86 3.57
CA SER A 148 16.08 7.68 2.94
C SER A 148 17.18 8.02 3.93
N VAL A 149 18.12 7.10 4.14
CA VAL A 149 19.23 7.24 5.11
C VAL A 149 20.56 7.37 4.36
N SER A 150 21.25 8.49 4.56
CA SER A 150 22.58 8.72 3.99
C SER A 150 23.45 9.54 4.94
N GLY A 151 24.70 9.11 5.16
CA GLY A 151 25.65 9.82 6.02
C GLY A 151 25.15 10.08 7.45
N GLY A 152 24.34 9.16 8.01
CA GLY A 152 23.72 9.32 9.34
C GLY A 152 22.55 10.32 9.39
N LYS A 153 22.07 10.82 8.26
CA LYS A 153 20.93 11.74 8.16
C LYS A 153 19.73 11.08 7.50
N LEU A 154 18.54 11.46 7.95
CA LEU A 154 17.27 11.09 7.34
C LEU A 154 16.84 12.17 6.33
N SER A 155 16.28 11.75 5.21
CA SER A 155 15.65 12.59 4.19
C SER A 155 14.44 11.87 3.61
N HIS A 156 13.54 12.59 2.93
CA HIS A 156 12.34 11.99 2.32
C HIS A 156 11.55 11.14 3.31
N VAL A 157 11.33 11.68 4.52
CA VAL A 157 10.66 10.98 5.61
C VAL A 157 9.16 11.01 5.36
N SER A 158 8.53 9.84 5.34
CA SER A 158 7.09 9.66 5.22
C SER A 158 6.58 8.78 6.36
N VAL A 159 5.60 9.30 7.09
CA VAL A 159 4.92 8.60 8.19
C VAL A 159 3.42 8.71 7.90
N VAL A 160 2.78 7.58 7.65
CA VAL A 160 1.35 7.50 7.39
C VAL A 160 0.72 6.61 8.45
N LEU A 161 -0.25 7.15 9.18
CA LEU A 161 -0.99 6.42 10.20
C LEU A 161 -2.33 5.96 9.61
N GLY A 162 -2.90 4.90 10.15
CA GLY A 162 -4.25 4.48 9.81
C GLY A 162 -4.96 3.88 11.00
N ALA A 163 -6.28 3.72 10.88
CA ALA A 163 -7.18 3.35 11.97
C ALA A 163 -7.23 4.35 13.16
N VAL A 164 -6.57 5.51 13.03
CA VAL A 164 -6.67 6.65 13.97
C VAL A 164 -7.74 7.66 13.54
N ASP A 165 -8.14 7.62 12.27
CA ASP A 165 -9.20 8.39 11.64
C ASP A 165 -9.84 7.49 10.54
N PRO A 166 -11.13 7.68 10.17
CA PRO A 166 -11.73 7.02 9.02
C PRO A 166 -10.91 7.09 7.72
N LYS A 167 -10.08 8.13 7.54
CA LYS A 167 -9.12 8.24 6.44
C LYS A 167 -7.69 8.36 7.00
N PRO A 168 -6.74 7.54 6.51
CA PRO A 168 -5.34 7.59 6.95
C PRO A 168 -4.66 8.91 6.57
#